data_AF-A0A419QLM3-F1
#
_entry.id   AF-A0A419QLM3-F1
#
_cell.length_a   1.000
_cell.length_b   1.000
_cell.length_c   1.000
_cell.angle_alpha   90.00
_cell.angle_beta   90.00
_cell.angle_gamma   90.00
#
_symmetry.space_group_name_H-M   'P 1'
#
loop_
_entity.id
_entity.type
_entity.pdbx_description
1 polymer ?
#
loop_
_entity_poly.entity_id
_entity_poly.type
_entity_poly.pdbx_seq_one_letter_code
_entity_poly.pdbx_strand_id
1 'polypeptide(L)' 'MPKPKICSFCGKEFPQGMGIMYVKNDGTILWYCSSKCRKNSLKLRRDSRKLKWTAYYGKKERGKG' A
#
# COMPACT_ATOMS: atom_id res chain seq x y z
N MET A 1 -23.50 1.00 -0.88
CA MET A 1 -22.53 0.72 0.21
C MET A 1 -21.12 1.14 -0.23
N PRO A 2 -20.31 1.72 0.66
CA PRO A 2 -18.91 2.07 0.34
C PRO A 2 -18.11 0.82 -0.01
N LYS A 3 -17.29 0.88 -1.06
CA LYS A 3 -16.46 -0.26 -1.49
C LYS A 3 -15.13 -0.22 -0.72
N PRO A 4 -14.66 -1.36 -0.16
CA PRO A 4 -13.35 -1.42 0.47
C PRO A 4 -12.26 -1.09 -0.54
N LYS A 5 -11.15 -0.52 -0.06
CA LYS A 5 -9.98 -0.18 -0.87
C LYS A 5 -8.83 -1.12 -0.51
N ILE A 6 -8.00 -1.45 -1.50
CA ILE A 6 -6.81 -2.29 -1.30
C ILE A 6 -5.59 -1.40 -1.10
N CYS A 7 -4.81 -1.67 -0.05
CA CYS A 7 -3.57 -0.95 0.21
C CYS A 7 -2.51 -1.33 -0.83
N SER A 8 -1.98 -0.32 -1.52
CA SER A 8 -1.00 -0.47 -2.59
C SER A 8 0.34 -1.03 -2.09
N PHE A 9 0.68 -0.89 -0.81
CA PHE A 9 1.93 -1.44 -0.25
C PHE A 9 1.78 -2.86 0.32
N CYS A 10 0.82 -3.07 1.24
CA CYS A 10 0.72 -4.33 1.96
C CYS A 10 -0.30 -5.32 1.36
N GLY A 11 -1.13 -4.88 0.42
CA GLY A 11 -2.13 -5.70 -0.27
C GLY A 11 -3.37 -6.04 0.56
N LYS A 12 -3.49 -5.50 1.79
CA LYS A 12 -4.66 -5.71 2.64
C LYS A 12 -5.78 -4.73 2.29
N GLU A 13 -7.02 -5.20 2.39
CA GLU A 13 -8.21 -4.37 2.27
C GLU A 13 -8.40 -3.49 3.51
N PHE A 14 -8.99 -2.32 3.32
CA PHE A 14 -9.34 -1.39 4.40
C PHE A 14 -10.66 -0.66 4.07
N PRO A 15 -11.44 -0.27 5.11
CA PRO A 15 -12.73 0.38 4.94
C PRO A 15 -12.59 1.78 4.35
N GLN A 16 -13.63 2.21 3.63
CA GLN A 16 -13.71 3.56 3.08
C GLN A 16 -13.85 4.60 4.21
N GLY A 17 -13.12 5.71 4.12
CA GLY A 17 -13.02 6.71 5.20
C GLY A 17 -11.79 6.55 6.11
N MET A 18 -11.02 5.47 5.92
CA MET A 18 -9.74 5.26 6.59
C MET A 18 -8.58 5.30 5.57
N GLY A 19 -7.36 5.53 6.06
CA GLY A 19 -6.14 5.44 5.25
C GLY A 19 -5.70 6.78 4.67
N ILE A 20 -4.79 6.71 3.70
CA ILE A 20 -4.16 7.86 3.08
C ILE A 20 -4.16 7.65 1.56
N MET A 21 -4.66 8.64 0.83
CA MET A 21 -4.50 8.74 -0.61
C MET A 21 -3.23 9.53 -0.92
N TYR A 22 -2.32 8.96 -1.68
CA TYR A 22 -1.10 9.61 -2.12
C TYR A 22 -1.09 9.67 -3.65
N VAL A 23 -1.07 10.89 -4.19
CA VAL A 23 -1.01 11.14 -5.62
C VAL A 23 0.44 11.46 -5.97
N LYS A 24 1.03 10.66 -6.86
CA LYS A 24 2.37 10.92 -7.41
C LYS A 24 2.30 12.03 -8.47
N ASN A 25 3.45 12.62 -8.79
CA ASN A 25 3.54 13.66 -9.84
C ASN A 25 3.15 13.15 -11.24
N ASP A 26 3.24 11.84 -11.48
CA ASP A 26 2.80 11.18 -12.72
C ASP A 26 1.28 10.93 -12.78
N GLY A 27 0.53 11.38 -11.76
CA GLY A 27 -0.92 11.16 -11.65
C GLY A 27 -1.31 9.78 -11.08
N THR A 28 -0.36 8.89 -10.78
CA THR A 28 -0.71 7.59 -10.18
C THR A 28 -1.22 7.79 -8.76
N ILE A 29 -2.37 7.19 -8.47
CA ILE A 29 -2.97 7.19 -7.14
C ILE A 29 -2.55 5.93 -6.38
N LEU A 30 -1.90 6.11 -5.24
CA LEU A 30 -1.54 5.07 -4.30
C LEU A 30 -2.38 5.17 -3.03
N TRP A 31 -2.95 4.05 -2.62
CA TRP A 31 -3.77 3.95 -1.42
C TRP A 31 -2.98 3.27 -0.30
N TYR A 32 -2.90 3.88 0.88
CA TYR A 32 -2.22 3.30 2.03
C TYR A 32 -3.21 3.12 3.19
N CYS A 33 -3.27 1.92 3.74
CA CYS A 33 -4.12 1.66 4.93
C CYS A 33 -3.60 2.34 6.21
N SER A 34 -2.30 2.69 6.28
CA SER A 34 -1.72 3.33 7.46
C SER A 34 -0.44 4.12 7.15
N SER A 35 -0.05 4.99 8.09
CA SER A 35 1.25 5.69 8.07
C SER A 35 2.45 4.75 8.00
N LYS A 36 2.35 3.52 8.54
CA LYS A 36 3.41 2.50 8.46
C LYS A 36 3.65 2.08 7.01
N CYS A 37 2.58 1.85 6.24
CA CYS A 37 2.66 1.49 4.83
C CYS A 37 3.23 2.63 3.99
N ARG A 38 2.74 3.86 4.21
CA ARG A 38 3.25 5.06 3.52
C ARG A 38 4.74 5.27 3.76
N LYS A 39 5.20 5.20 5.03
CA LYS A 39 6.62 5.38 5.38
C LYS A 39 7.49 4.28 4.79
N ASN A 40 7.06 3.01 4.83
CA ASN A 40 7.84 1.92 4.24
C ASN A 40 7.95 2.03 2.71
N SER A 41 6.87 2.43 2.02
CA SER A 41 6.86 2.61 0.57
C SER A 41 7.70 3.82 0.15
N LEU A 42 7.39 5.01 0.68
CA LEU A 42 7.92 6.27 0.15
C LEU A 42 9.24 6.69 0.78
N LYS A 43 9.38 6.58 2.11
CA LYS A 43 10.57 7.06 2.83
C LYS A 43 11.68 6.01 2.87
N LEU A 44 11.33 4.80 3.30
CA LEU A 44 12.28 3.71 3.48
C LEU A 44 12.51 2.88 2.22
N ARG A 45 11.68 3.07 1.18
CA ARG A 45 11.74 2.35 -0.11
C ARG A 45 11.86 0.83 0.05
N ARG A 46 11.19 0.26 1.07
CA ARG A 46 11.24 -1.17 1.34
C ARG A 46 10.46 -1.93 0.28
N ASP A 47 10.96 -3.11 -0.06
CA ASP A 47 10.25 -4.03 -0.92
C ASP A 47 9.21 -4.81 -0.11
N SER A 48 7.93 -4.71 -0.49
CA SER A 48 6.85 -5.46 0.16
C SER A 48 7.13 -6.97 0.15
N ARG A 49 7.77 -7.48 -0.90
CA ARG A 49 8.06 -8.91 -1.07
C ARG A 49 9.03 -9.47 -0.02
N LYS A 50 9.85 -8.60 0.58
CA LYS A 50 10.81 -8.96 1.62
C LYS A 50 10.22 -8.87 3.04
N LEU A 51 9.02 -8.31 3.19
CA LEU A 51 8.38 -8.08 4.47
C LEU A 51 7.30 -9.12 4.75
N LYS A 52 7.56 -10.01 5.72
CA LYS A 52 6.69 -11.12 6.15
C LYS A 52 5.23 -10.75 6.44
N TRP A 53 4.97 -9.50 6.85
CA TRP A 53 3.64 -9.04 7.25
C TRP A 53 2.77 -8.51 6.10
N THR A 54 3.32 -8.45 4.87
CA THR A 54 2.57 -8.02 3.69
C THR A 54 2.00 -9.23 2.95
N ALA A 55 0.90 -9.03 2.22
CA ALA A 55 0.29 -10.07 1.39
C ALA A 55 1.16 -10.49 0.18
N TYR A 56 2.25 -9.75 -0.06
CA TYR A 56 3.19 -9.94 -1.17
C TYR A 56 4.46 -10.70 -0.75
N TYR A 57 4.60 -11.07 0.53
CA TYR A 57 5.78 -11.78 1.00
C TYR A 57 5.99 -13.08 0.22
N GLY A 58 7.18 -13.25 -0.36
CA GLY A 58 7.51 -14.43 -1.16
C GLY A 58 6.77 -14.57 -2.50
N LYS A 59 5.92 -13.60 -2.88
CA LYS A 59 5.22 -13.59 -4.17
C LYS A 59 6.04 -12.90 -5.25
N LYS A 60 5.79 -13.27 -6.51
CA LYS A 60 6.34 -12.56 -7.69
C LYS A 60 5.78 -11.13 -7.78
N GLU A 61 4.52 -10.95 -7.44
CA GLU A 61 3.81 -9.67 -7.46
C GLU A 61 4.29 -8.73 -6.34
N ARG A 62 4.51 -7.46 -6.68
CA ARG A 62 4.92 -6.41 -5.74
C ARG A 62 3.76 -5.45 -5.48
N GLY A 63 3.70 -4.89 -4.27
CA GLY A 63 2.84 -3.75 -3.99
C GLY A 63 3.18 -2.56 -4.90
N LYS A 64 2.16 -1.90 -5.43
CA LYS A 64 2.28 -0.66 -6.21
C LYS A 64 2.74 0.44 -5.25
N GLY A 65 4.03 0.73 -5.21
CA GLY A 65 4.60 1.63 -4.21
C GLY A 65 6.03 2.00 -4.46
#